data_AF-A0A9E5TDW2-F1
#
_entry.id   AF-A0A9E5TDW2-F1
#
_cell.length_a   1.000
_cell.length_b   1.000
_cell.length_c   1.000
_cell.angle_alpha   90.00
_cell.angle_beta   90.00
_cell.angle_gamma   90.00
#
_symmetry.space_group_name_H-M   'P 1'
#
loop_
_entity.id
_entity.type
_entity.pdbx_description
1 polymer ?
#
loop_
_entity_poly.entity_id
_entity_poly.type
_entity_poly.pdbx_seq_one_letter_code
_entity_poly.pdbx_strand_id
1 'polypeptide(L)' 'YPEKGTPQGGVVSPMLANIFLHHVLDEWFVKEVKPRMKGRCFLIRFADDFVIGC' A
#
# COMPACT_ATOMS: atom_id res chain seq x y z
N TYR A 1 -13.92 -31.19 -3.36
CA TYR A 1 -12.62 -30.58 -3.03
C TYR A 1 -12.66 -29.12 -3.46
N PRO A 2 -12.89 -28.17 -2.54
CA PRO A 2 -12.85 -26.76 -2.91
C PRO A 2 -11.39 -26.31 -3.01
N GLU A 3 -10.74 -26.53 -4.17
CA GLU A 3 -9.41 -26.00 -4.50
C GLU A 3 -9.47 -24.54 -4.95
N LYS A 4 -10.13 -23.67 -4.17
CA LYS A 4 -10.14 -22.22 -4.39
C LYS A 4 -10.04 -21.49 -3.06
N GLY A 5 -8.90 -21.66 -2.41
CA GLY A 5 -8.49 -20.83 -1.29
C GLY A 5 -6.97 -20.88 -1.22
N THR A 6 -6.31 -19.79 -1.59
CA THR A 6 -4.91 -19.58 -1.28
C THR A 6 -4.72 -19.73 0.24
N PRO A 7 -3.69 -20.44 0.73
CA PRO A 7 -3.41 -20.46 2.16
C PRO A 7 -3.07 -19.04 2.60
N GLN A 8 -4.03 -18.37 3.23
CA GLN A 8 -3.80 -17.11 3.92
C GLN A 8 -2.86 -17.41 5.09
N GLY A 9 -1.68 -16.78 5.10
CA GLY A 9 -0.78 -16.85 6.23
C GLY A 9 0.54 -17.60 6.00
N GLY A 10 1.18 -17.39 4.85
CA GLY A 10 2.65 -17.43 4.87
C GLY A 10 3.14 -16.26 5.73
N VAL A 11 4.01 -16.50 6.72
CA VAL A 11 4.55 -15.46 7.64
C VAL A 11 5.18 -14.27 6.91
N VAL A 12 5.55 -14.48 5.64
CA VAL A 12 6.17 -13.53 4.71
C VAL A 12 5.14 -12.67 3.94
N SER A 13 3.86 -13.06 3.94
CA SER A 13 2.76 -12.36 3.25
C SER A 13 2.61 -10.89 3.67
N PRO A 14 2.58 -10.52 4.96
CA PRO A 14 2.49 -9.11 5.35
C PRO A 14 3.76 -8.31 4.98
N MET A 15 4.94 -8.94 4.95
CA MET A 15 6.16 -8.29 4.49
C MET A 15 6.14 -7.99 2.99
N LEU A 16 5.72 -8.96 2.17
CA LEU A 16 5.63 -8.77 0.71
C LEU A 16 4.55 -7.75 0.34
N ALA A 17 3.42 -7.79 1.02
CA ALA A 17 2.38 -6.77 0.88
C ALA A 17 2.94 -5.37 1.20
N ASN A 18 3.71 -5.22 2.28
CA ASN A 18 4.30 -3.93 2.66
C ASN A 18 5.34 -3.40 1.67
N ILE A 19 6.16 -4.29 1.08
CA ILE A 19 7.14 -3.91 0.03
C ILE A 19 6.41 -3.48 -1.24
N PHE A 20 5.39 -4.24 -1.65
CA PHE A 20 4.58 -3.90 -2.81
C PHE A 20 3.85 -2.56 -2.62
N LEU A 21 3.22 -2.36 -1.46
CA LEU A 21 2.58 -1.11 -1.07
C LEU A 21 3.58 0.05 -1.05
N HIS A 22 4.82 -0.15 -0.60
CA HIS A 22 5.84 0.91 -0.67
C HIS A 22 6.13 1.33 -2.11
N HIS A 23 6.41 0.39 -3.01
CA HIS A 23 6.74 0.73 -4.40
C HIS A 23 5.54 1.27 -5.19
N VAL A 24 4.36 0.69 -5.00
CA VAL A 24 3.19 1.06 -5.80
C VAL A 24 2.47 2.26 -5.23
N LEU A 25 2.32 2.37 -3.90
CA LEU A 25 1.56 3.45 -3.29
C LEU A 25 2.43 4.66 -3.00
N ASP A 26 3.60 4.47 -2.38
CA ASP A 26 4.46 5.56 -1.91
C ASP A 26 5.10 6.30 -3.09
N GLU A 27 5.69 5.56 -4.04
CA GLU A 27 6.29 6.18 -5.22
C GLU A 27 5.25 6.83 -6.13
N TRP A 28 4.09 6.19 -6.34
CA TRP A 28 3.01 6.79 -7.11
C TRP A 28 2.48 8.06 -6.43
N PHE A 29 2.31 8.03 -5.12
CA PHE A 29 1.85 9.21 -4.37
C PHE A 29 2.83 10.38 -4.49
N VAL A 30 4.13 10.11 -4.44
CA VAL A 30 5.16 11.16 -4.59
C VAL A 30 5.30 11.66 -6.03
N LYS A 31 5.26 10.76 -7.02
CA LYS A 31 5.49 11.10 -8.44
C LYS A 31 4.26 11.69 -9.11
N GLU A 32 3.07 11.18 -8.82
CA GLU A 32 1.83 11.53 -9.53
C GLU A 32 0.87 12.39 -8.72
N VAL A 33 0.72 12.12 -7.40
CA VAL A 33 -0.28 12.81 -6.57
C VAL A 33 0.26 14.13 -6.03
N LYS A 34 1.45 14.12 -5.40
CA LYS A 34 2.07 15.33 -4.83
C LYS A 34 2.17 16.51 -5.83
N PRO A 35 2.61 16.32 -7.09
CA PRO A 35 2.73 17.43 -8.04
C PRO A 35 1.39 17.97 -8.53
N ARG A 36 0.33 17.15 -8.49
CA ARG A 36 -1.02 17.53 -8.94
C ARG A 36 -1.82 18.23 -7.86
N MET A 37 -1.39 18.12 -6.60
CA MET A 37 -2.10 18.71 -5.46
C MET A 37 -1.51 20.07 -5.11
N LYS A 38 -2.37 21.09 -5.01
CA LYS A 38 -1.98 22.46 -4.62
C LYS A 38 -1.92 22.68 -3.10
N GLY A 39 -2.09 21.62 -2.30
CA GLY A 39 -2.23 21.64 -0.84
C GLY A 39 -1.33 20.64 -0.11
N ARG A 40 -1.48 20.53 1.22
CA ARG A 40 -0.67 19.62 2.05
C ARG A 40 -1.28 18.21 2.07
N CYS A 41 -0.77 17.34 1.22
CA CYS A 41 -1.20 15.94 1.20
C CYS A 41 -0.31 15.08 2.10
N PHE A 42 -0.91 14.09 2.75
CA PHE A 42 -0.18 13.12 3.58
C PHE A 42 -0.65 11.69 3.31
N LEU A 43 0.29 10.76 3.46
CA LEU A 43 0.08 9.32 3.39
C LEU A 43 0.58 8.74 4.72
N ILE A 44 -0.31 8.07 5.47
CA ILE A 44 0.03 7.36 6.70
C ILE A 44 -0.15 5.87 6.44
N ARG A 45 0.84 5.06 6.82
CA ARG A 45 0.82 3.60 6.68
C ARG A 45 0.83 2.92 8.04
N PHE A 46 0.02 1.89 8.21
CA PHE A 46 -0.01 1.03 9.40
C PHE A 46 -0.14 -0.43 8.97
N ALA A 47 0.93 -1.21 9.12
CA ALA A 47 1.02 -2.56 8.57
C ALA A 47 0.62 -2.56 7.07
N ASP A 48 -0.35 -3.39 6.68
CA ASP A 48 -0.92 -3.49 5.33
C ASP A 48 -1.99 -2.43 5.00
N ASP A 49 -2.41 -1.63 5.99
CA ASP A 49 -3.38 -0.55 5.83
C ASP A 49 -2.73 0.81 5.56
N PHE A 50 -3.45 1.69 4.86
CA PHE A 50 -3.01 3.06 4.61
C PHE A 50 -4.17 4.07 4.60
N VAL A 51 -3.86 5.32 4.92
CA VAL A 51 -4.80 6.44 4.86
C VAL A 51 -4.14 7.59 4.10
N ILE A 52 -4.89 8.17 3.16
CA ILE A 52 -4.47 9.33 2.36
C ILE A 52 -5.38 10.51 2.68
N GLY A 53 -4.78 11.67 2.93
CA GLY A 53 -5.46 12.94 3.18
C GLY A 53 -4.87 14.10 2.38
N CYS A 54 -5.65 15.16 2.21
CA CYS A 54 -5.44 16.26 1.27
C CYS A 54 -5.49 17.63 1.94
#